data_AF-A0A943QIY7-F1
#
_entry.id   AF-A0A943QIY7-F1
#
_cell.length_a   1.000
_cell.length_b   1.000
_cell.length_c   1.000
_cell.angle_alpha   90.00
_cell.angle_beta   90.00
_cell.angle_gamma   90.00
#
_symmetry.space_group_name_H-M   'P 1'
#
loop_
_entity.id
_entity.type
_entity.pdbx_description
1 polymer ?
#
loop_
_entity_poly.entity_id
_entity_poly.type
_entity_poly.pdbx_seq_one_letter_code
_entity_poly.pdbx_strand_id
1 'polypeptide(L)'
;MKNSSGKIIISLIFFSLLLGLYIFNQTNKTVEIIKPSISLDESIYSDMIFLDYASNDRVIFHGYFGLFIYDIKSEKIISSLDLESIGMHYTQGDNYCDVTVDSNGQIVQLNTLSKEIMYTFNIDENTLIKSKYKDMENKSAIKLELLKIEDNSSYYITHGIKLEDGELGYLKLENNTIGSLEYIRGDKVYKIFQE
;
A
#
# COMPACT_ATOMS: atom_id res chain seq x y z
N MET A 1 57.70 25.65 -3.07
CA MET A 1 56.29 26.01 -2.77
C MET A 1 55.40 24.83 -3.14
N LYS A 2 54.93 24.06 -2.15
CA LYS A 2 54.07 22.89 -2.39
C LYS A 2 52.65 23.36 -2.70
N ASN A 3 52.08 22.76 -3.73
CA ASN A 3 50.81 23.08 -4.39
C ASN A 3 49.63 23.05 -3.40
N SER A 4 49.34 24.19 -2.77
CA SER A 4 48.24 24.38 -1.79
C SER A 4 46.87 24.38 -2.46
N SER A 5 46.81 24.84 -3.71
CA SER A 5 45.58 25.04 -4.49
C SER A 5 44.81 23.73 -4.75
N GLY A 6 45.53 22.63 -5.01
CA GLY A 6 44.92 21.33 -5.29
C GLY A 6 44.23 20.69 -4.08
N LYS A 7 44.74 20.93 -2.86
CA LYS A 7 44.12 20.40 -1.62
C LYS A 7 42.84 21.16 -1.25
N ILE A 8 42.80 22.47 -1.53
CA ILE A 8 41.64 23.32 -1.26
C ILE A 8 40.47 22.95 -2.18
N ILE A 9 40.74 22.71 -3.47
CA ILE A 9 39.71 22.33 -4.44
C ILE A 9 39.11 20.96 -4.12
N ILE A 10 39.93 19.96 -3.76
CA ILE A 10 39.44 18.62 -3.38
C ILE A 10 38.59 18.69 -2.10
N SER A 11 38.97 19.52 -1.12
CA SER A 11 38.22 19.70 0.12
C SER A 11 36.86 20.37 -0.11
N LEU A 12 36.75 21.32 -1.03
CA LEU A 12 35.49 22.00 -1.37
C LEU A 12 34.51 21.05 -2.08
N ILE A 13 35.01 20.19 -2.98
CA ILE A 13 34.19 19.18 -3.65
C ILE A 13 33.63 18.18 -2.64
N PHE A 14 34.46 17.66 -1.72
CA PHE A 14 34.02 16.75 -0.67
C PHE A 14 33.00 17.40 0.28
N PHE A 15 33.20 18.66 0.66
CA PHE A 15 32.26 19.38 1.51
C PHE A 15 30.92 19.62 0.80
N SER A 16 30.93 19.95 -0.49
CA SER A 16 29.69 20.10 -1.28
C SER A 16 28.93 18.78 -1.47
N LEU A 17 29.65 17.65 -1.61
CA LEU A 17 29.05 16.32 -1.67
C LEU A 17 28.44 15.93 -0.32
N LEU A 18 29.16 16.15 0.78
CA LEU A 18 28.69 15.90 2.14
C LEU A 18 27.50 16.78 2.51
N LEU A 19 27.51 18.06 2.10
CA LEU A 19 26.39 18.98 2.33
C LEU A 19 25.19 18.63 1.44
N GLY A 20 25.43 18.19 0.20
CA GLY A 20 24.39 17.68 -0.70
C GLY A 20 23.72 16.41 -0.16
N LEU A 21 24.51 15.44 0.34
CA LEU A 21 24.02 14.26 1.04
C LEU A 21 23.29 14.61 2.34
N TYR A 22 23.79 15.59 3.11
CA TYR A 22 23.16 16.03 4.36
C TYR A 22 21.82 16.74 4.12
N ILE A 23 21.71 17.60 3.11
CA ILE A 23 20.45 18.27 2.75
C ILE A 23 19.47 17.26 2.13
N PHE A 24 19.94 16.28 1.35
CA PHE A 24 19.10 15.22 0.79
C PHE A 24 18.56 14.26 1.88
N ASN A 25 19.37 13.95 2.91
CA ASN A 25 18.95 13.09 4.02
C ASN A 25 17.95 13.75 4.99
N GLN A 26 17.73 15.06 4.92
CA GLN A 26 16.83 15.76 5.84
C GLN A 26 15.33 15.66 5.47
N THR A 27 14.97 14.99 4.37
CA THR A 27 13.56 14.89 3.93
C THR A 27 12.90 13.53 4.17
N ASN A 28 13.68 12.47 4.38
CA ASN A 28 13.18 11.11 4.44
C ASN A 28 13.40 10.54 5.84
N LYS A 29 12.33 10.12 6.50
CA LYS A 29 12.37 9.54 7.84
C LYS A 29 11.87 8.10 7.78
N THR A 30 12.70 7.15 8.19
CA THR A 30 12.25 5.77 8.43
C THR A 30 11.22 5.74 9.55
N VAL A 31 10.15 5.00 9.34
CA VAL A 31 9.05 4.80 10.27
C VAL A 31 9.00 3.32 10.62
N GLU A 32 8.68 3.03 11.88
CA GLU A 32 8.48 1.66 12.33
C GLU A 32 7.23 1.07 11.66
N ILE A 33 7.33 -0.17 11.18
CA ILE A 33 6.19 -0.90 10.65
C ILE A 33 5.51 -1.60 11.80
N ILE A 34 4.28 -1.19 12.09
CA ILE A 34 3.42 -1.79 13.09
C ILE A 34 2.41 -2.67 12.36
N LYS A 35 2.22 -3.90 12.85
CA LYS A 35 1.16 -4.78 12.35
C LYS A 35 -0.17 -4.37 12.97
N PRO A 36 -1.27 -4.34 12.19
CA PRO A 36 -2.58 -4.01 12.72
C PRO A 36 -3.04 -5.07 13.73
N SER A 37 -3.68 -4.61 14.81
CA SER A 37 -4.36 -5.47 15.77
C SER A 37 -5.81 -5.60 15.36
N ILE A 38 -6.17 -6.68 14.67
CA ILE A 38 -7.51 -6.91 14.14
C ILE A 38 -8.30 -7.91 15.00
N SER A 39 -9.61 -7.71 15.08
CA SER A 39 -10.56 -8.70 15.57
C SER A 39 -11.32 -9.28 14.39
N LEU A 40 -11.19 -10.59 14.14
CA LEU A 40 -11.83 -11.23 12.97
C LEU A 40 -13.36 -11.23 13.04
N ASP A 41 -13.93 -11.11 14.24
CA ASP A 41 -15.38 -11.00 14.44
C ASP A 41 -15.89 -9.55 14.31
N GLU A 42 -15.00 -8.58 14.12
CA GLU A 42 -15.37 -7.18 13.97
C GLU A 42 -16.13 -6.96 12.66
N SER A 43 -17.29 -6.34 12.75
CA SER A 43 -18.12 -5.97 11.60
C SER A 43 -17.54 -4.76 10.89
N ILE A 44 -17.44 -4.84 9.56
CA ILE A 44 -16.96 -3.76 8.68
C ILE A 44 -18.02 -2.66 8.49
N TYR A 45 -19.24 -2.87 9.01
CA TYR A 45 -20.36 -1.91 9.00
C TYR A 45 -20.54 -1.26 7.63
N SER A 46 -20.46 0.06 7.52
CA SER A 46 -20.60 0.81 6.26
C SER A 46 -19.26 1.25 5.66
N ASP A 47 -18.14 0.82 6.23
CA ASP A 47 -16.82 1.20 5.75
C ASP A 47 -16.39 0.38 4.54
N MET A 48 -15.73 1.06 3.60
CA MET A 48 -15.27 0.42 2.37
C MET A 48 -13.94 -0.28 2.58
N ILE A 49 -13.82 -1.49 2.00
CA ILE A 49 -12.54 -2.13 1.73
C ILE A 49 -12.19 -1.84 0.27
N PHE A 50 -10.96 -1.42 0.03
CA PHE A 50 -10.48 -1.09 -1.29
C PHE A 50 -9.49 -2.15 -1.75
N LEU A 51 -9.77 -2.75 -2.91
CA LEU A 51 -8.81 -3.59 -3.61
C LEU A 51 -7.84 -2.68 -4.37
N ASP A 52 -6.66 -2.46 -3.81
CA ASP A 52 -5.68 -1.49 -4.29
C ASP A 52 -4.77 -2.03 -5.39
N TYR A 53 -4.58 -3.36 -5.44
CA TYR A 53 -3.79 -4.04 -6.47
C TYR A 53 -4.12 -5.53 -6.51
N ALA A 54 -4.10 -6.12 -7.70
CA ALA A 54 -4.19 -7.56 -7.89
C ALA A 54 -3.34 -8.00 -9.08
N SER A 55 -2.60 -9.11 -8.91
CA SER A 55 -1.85 -9.77 -9.97
C SER A 55 -1.94 -11.29 -9.84
N ASN A 56 -1.11 -12.01 -10.61
CA ASN A 56 -0.95 -13.46 -10.48
C ASN A 56 -0.33 -13.91 -9.16
N ASP A 57 0.42 -13.03 -8.53
CA ASP A 57 1.26 -13.39 -7.40
C ASP A 57 0.75 -12.79 -6.08
N ARG A 58 0.10 -11.62 -6.12
CA ARG A 58 -0.30 -10.91 -4.90
C ARG A 58 -1.57 -10.08 -5.05
N VAL A 59 -2.19 -9.84 -3.90
CA VAL A 59 -3.32 -8.93 -3.71
C VAL A 59 -2.94 -7.93 -2.62
N ILE A 60 -3.20 -6.66 -2.88
CA ILE A 60 -3.02 -5.58 -1.90
C ILE A 60 -4.37 -4.91 -1.72
N PHE A 61 -4.76 -4.73 -0.48
CA PHE A 61 -6.01 -4.09 -0.13
C PHE A 61 -5.88 -3.36 1.19
N HIS A 62 -6.74 -2.37 1.38
CA HIS A 62 -6.83 -1.64 2.65
C HIS A 62 -8.27 -1.40 3.07
N GLY A 63 -8.42 -1.17 4.37
CA GLY A 63 -9.60 -0.62 5.00
C GLY A 63 -9.17 0.17 6.24
N TYR A 64 -10.13 0.63 7.03
CA TYR A 64 -9.82 1.34 8.29
C TYR A 64 -8.95 0.51 9.25
N PHE A 65 -9.06 -0.81 9.19
CA PHE A 65 -8.34 -1.78 10.03
C PHE A 65 -6.92 -2.11 9.55
N GLY A 66 -6.43 -1.49 8.47
CA GLY A 66 -5.05 -1.61 8.00
C GLY A 66 -4.90 -1.86 6.50
N LEU A 67 -3.65 -1.94 6.07
CA LEU A 67 -3.22 -2.33 4.73
C LEU A 67 -2.62 -3.74 4.79
N PHE A 68 -2.98 -4.61 3.86
CA PHE A 68 -2.58 -6.02 3.85
C PHE A 68 -2.05 -6.45 2.48
N ILE A 69 -0.99 -7.25 2.51
CA ILE A 69 -0.37 -7.86 1.34
C ILE A 69 -0.55 -9.36 1.44
N TYR A 70 -1.37 -9.91 0.56
CA TYR A 70 -1.68 -11.33 0.47
C TYR A 70 -0.93 -11.95 -0.71
N ASP A 71 -0.21 -13.03 -0.47
CA ASP A 71 0.48 -13.80 -1.51
C ASP A 71 -0.43 -14.94 -1.98
N ILE A 72 -0.73 -14.96 -3.28
CA ILE A 72 -1.67 -15.91 -3.90
C ILE A 72 -1.14 -17.34 -3.87
N LYS A 73 0.18 -17.51 -3.98
CA LYS A 73 0.79 -18.84 -4.06
C LYS A 73 0.85 -19.55 -2.71
N SER A 74 1.18 -18.82 -1.65
CA SER A 74 1.26 -19.33 -0.29
C SER A 74 -0.05 -19.20 0.49
N GLU A 75 -1.03 -18.50 -0.09
CA GLU A 75 -2.38 -18.27 0.45
C GLU A 75 -2.35 -17.61 1.84
N LYS A 76 -1.44 -16.65 2.03
CA LYS A 76 -1.19 -16.01 3.32
C LYS A 76 -0.94 -14.52 3.19
N ILE A 77 -1.27 -13.80 4.25
CA ILE A 77 -0.79 -12.43 4.47
C ILE A 77 0.72 -12.49 4.76
N ILE A 78 1.52 -11.95 3.84
CA ILE A 78 2.98 -11.91 3.95
C ILE A 78 3.48 -10.61 4.59
N SER A 79 2.68 -9.54 4.53
CA SER A 79 2.98 -8.27 5.18
C SER A 79 1.71 -7.46 5.43
N SER A 80 1.78 -6.52 6.37
CA SER A 80 0.65 -5.69 6.78
C SER A 80 1.14 -4.42 7.46
N LEU A 81 0.38 -3.34 7.36
CA LEU A 81 0.67 -2.06 8.00
C LEU A 81 -0.57 -1.53 8.73
N ASP A 82 -0.39 -1.20 10.01
CA ASP A 82 -1.34 -0.45 10.80
C ASP A 82 -1.38 1.01 10.31
N LEU A 83 -2.44 1.34 9.59
CA LEU A 83 -2.64 2.68 9.04
C LEU A 83 -2.96 3.71 10.13
N GLU A 84 -3.52 3.31 11.26
CA GLU A 84 -3.82 4.23 12.36
C GLU A 84 -2.53 4.77 12.98
N SER A 85 -1.53 3.91 13.16
CA SER A 85 -0.22 4.28 13.71
C SER A 85 0.51 5.41 12.97
N ILE A 86 0.20 5.60 11.68
CA ILE A 86 0.78 6.64 10.83
C ILE A 86 -0.22 7.73 10.40
N GLY A 87 -1.46 7.67 10.92
CA GLY A 87 -2.53 8.63 10.66
C GLY A 87 -3.19 8.50 9.28
N MET A 88 -3.14 7.32 8.66
CA MET A 88 -3.65 7.01 7.31
C MET A 88 -4.87 6.07 7.33
N HIS A 89 -5.66 6.03 8.41
CA HIS A 89 -6.78 5.07 8.58
C HIS A 89 -8.14 5.58 8.08
N TYR A 90 -8.24 6.85 7.67
CA TYR A 90 -9.51 7.44 7.27
C TYR A 90 -9.97 6.90 5.91
N THR A 91 -11.23 6.44 5.86
CA THR A 91 -11.89 5.91 4.64
C THR A 91 -12.64 6.99 3.86
N GLN A 92 -12.84 8.19 4.43
CA GLN A 92 -13.63 9.27 3.83
C GLN A 92 -13.10 10.67 4.21
N GLY A 93 -13.49 11.67 3.42
CA GLY A 93 -13.18 13.09 3.64
C GLY A 93 -11.76 13.49 3.21
N ASP A 94 -11.32 14.69 3.61
CA ASP A 94 -10.04 15.25 3.17
C ASP A 94 -8.81 14.47 3.64
N ASN A 95 -8.96 13.72 4.74
CA ASN A 95 -7.92 12.86 5.30
C ASN A 95 -7.96 11.43 4.75
N TYR A 96 -8.84 11.12 3.80
CA TYR A 96 -8.91 9.83 3.13
C TYR A 96 -7.51 9.35 2.70
N CYS A 97 -7.20 8.09 2.98
CA CYS A 97 -5.97 7.45 2.55
C CYS A 97 -6.04 7.09 1.07
N ASP A 98 -5.38 7.89 0.25
CA ASP A 98 -5.14 7.59 -1.15
C ASP A 98 -3.96 6.62 -1.27
N VAL A 99 -4.21 5.46 -1.86
CA VAL A 99 -3.26 4.37 -2.03
C VAL A 99 -2.88 4.25 -3.49
N THR A 100 -1.58 4.37 -3.79
CA THR A 100 -1.03 4.11 -5.12
C THR A 100 -0.03 2.97 -5.03
N VAL A 101 -0.21 1.96 -5.86
CA VAL A 101 0.69 0.80 -5.95
C VAL A 101 1.49 0.86 -7.24
N ASP A 102 2.75 0.48 -7.20
CA ASP A 102 3.56 0.37 -8.41
C ASP A 102 3.14 -0.81 -9.30
N SER A 103 3.58 -0.81 -10.56
CA SER A 103 3.16 -1.80 -11.56
C SER A 103 3.43 -3.25 -11.13
N ASN A 104 4.44 -3.47 -10.31
CA ASN A 104 4.88 -4.80 -9.87
C ASN A 104 4.31 -5.18 -8.49
N GLY A 105 3.53 -4.31 -7.84
CA GLY A 105 2.97 -4.56 -6.53
C GLY A 105 4.00 -4.66 -5.40
N GLN A 106 5.19 -4.09 -5.56
CA GLN A 106 6.30 -4.11 -4.60
C GLN A 106 6.33 -2.87 -3.71
N ILE A 107 5.86 -1.74 -4.24
CA ILE A 107 5.87 -0.45 -3.54
C ILE A 107 4.44 0.06 -3.40
N VAL A 108 4.06 0.36 -2.17
CA VAL A 108 2.81 1.06 -1.85
C VAL A 108 3.12 2.47 -1.39
N GLN A 109 2.49 3.44 -2.01
CA GLN A 109 2.53 4.84 -1.61
C GLN A 109 1.19 5.23 -0.98
N LEU A 110 1.26 5.87 0.17
CA LEU A 110 0.11 6.35 0.94
C LEU A 110 0.19 7.87 1.09
N ASN A 111 -0.90 8.57 0.84
CA ASN A 111 -1.02 10.01 1.07
C ASN A 111 -2.47 10.41 1.35
N THR A 112 -2.67 11.62 1.86
CA THR A 112 -4.00 12.25 1.87
C THR A 112 -4.22 13.05 0.59
N LEU A 113 -5.43 13.61 0.42
CA LEU A 113 -5.76 14.47 -0.71
C LEU A 113 -4.91 15.74 -0.78
N SER A 114 -4.41 16.24 0.35
CA SER A 114 -3.56 17.43 0.39
C SER A 114 -2.19 17.21 -0.25
N LYS A 115 -1.74 15.94 -0.38
CA LYS A 115 -0.45 15.57 -0.99
C LYS A 115 0.74 16.36 -0.42
N GLU A 116 0.74 16.63 0.89
CA GLU A 116 1.86 17.32 1.56
C GLU A 116 3.01 16.37 1.85
N ILE A 117 2.68 15.19 2.36
CA ILE A 117 3.59 14.10 2.69
C ILE A 117 3.13 12.82 2.02
N MET A 118 4.03 11.85 1.94
CA MET A 118 3.70 10.47 1.61
C MET A 118 4.42 9.50 2.55
N TYR A 119 3.87 8.30 2.65
CA TYR A 119 4.58 7.14 3.14
C TYR A 119 4.84 6.18 1.98
N THR A 120 6.07 5.72 1.83
CA THR A 120 6.45 4.70 0.85
C THR A 120 6.77 3.42 1.60
N PHE A 121 5.96 2.40 1.40
CA PHE A 121 6.13 1.07 1.94
C PHE A 121 6.73 0.16 0.86
N ASN A 122 7.99 -0.24 1.04
CA ASN A 122 8.61 -1.28 0.23
C ASN A 122 8.35 -2.63 0.91
N ILE A 123 7.59 -3.48 0.24
CA ILE A 123 7.11 -4.76 0.77
C ILE A 123 8.27 -5.75 0.91
N ASP A 124 9.12 -5.86 -0.10
CA ASP A 124 10.17 -6.87 -0.17
C ASP A 124 11.35 -6.50 0.76
N GLU A 125 11.65 -5.21 0.88
CA GLU A 125 12.65 -4.71 1.84
C GLU A 125 12.10 -4.55 3.26
N ASN A 126 10.77 -4.64 3.42
CA ASN A 126 10.06 -4.37 4.67
C ASN A 126 10.47 -3.02 5.30
N THR A 127 10.41 -1.95 4.50
CA THR A 127 10.76 -0.59 4.94
C THR A 127 9.61 0.39 4.73
N LEU A 128 9.41 1.28 5.70
CA LEU A 128 8.45 2.38 5.60
C LEU A 128 9.17 3.71 5.73
N ILE A 129 9.02 4.57 4.72
CA ILE A 129 9.69 5.87 4.67
C ILE A 129 8.64 6.97 4.55
N LYS A 130 8.68 7.92 5.49
CA LYS A 130 7.94 9.18 5.41
C LYS A 130 8.77 10.22 4.67
N SER A 131 8.20 10.87 3.67
CA SER A 131 8.85 11.96 2.94
C SER A 131 7.85 13.01 2.49
N LYS A 132 8.34 14.08 1.86
CA LYS A 132 7.48 14.95 1.05
C LYS A 132 6.86 14.13 -0.08
N TYR A 133 5.64 14.50 -0.46
CA TYR A 133 4.94 13.86 -1.56
C TYR A 133 5.71 14.00 -2.87
N LYS A 134 5.75 12.91 -3.64
CA LYS A 134 6.16 12.87 -5.05
C LYS A 134 5.21 11.89 -5.75
N ASP A 135 4.75 12.21 -6.95
CA ASP A 135 3.96 11.26 -7.75
C ASP A 135 4.80 10.01 -8.09
N MET A 136 4.16 8.84 -8.00
CA MET A 136 4.74 7.58 -8.46
C MET A 136 4.74 7.52 -9.99
N GLU A 137 5.93 7.42 -10.58
CA GLU A 137 6.10 7.38 -12.04
C GLU A 137 5.65 6.03 -12.63
N ASN A 138 5.93 4.91 -11.96
CA ASN A 138 5.62 3.55 -12.41
C ASN A 138 4.35 2.98 -11.75
N LYS A 139 3.32 3.80 -11.56
CA LYS A 139 2.05 3.36 -10.96
C LYS A 139 1.37 2.26 -11.78
N SER A 140 0.71 1.34 -11.08
CA SER A 140 -0.09 0.29 -11.71
C SER A 140 -1.23 0.87 -12.54
N ALA A 141 -1.43 0.33 -13.74
CA ALA A 141 -2.48 0.75 -14.67
C ALA A 141 -3.81 0.03 -14.40
N ILE A 142 -4.18 -0.10 -13.12
CA ILE A 142 -5.35 -0.88 -12.67
C ILE A 142 -6.59 -0.46 -13.45
N LYS A 143 -7.24 -1.45 -14.05
CA LYS A 143 -8.53 -1.27 -14.70
C LYS A 143 -9.64 -1.69 -13.73
N LEU A 144 -10.24 -0.70 -13.09
CA LEU A 144 -11.43 -0.89 -12.25
C LEU A 144 -12.61 -1.28 -13.13
N GLU A 145 -13.29 -2.36 -12.75
CA GLU A 145 -14.53 -2.81 -13.35
C GLU A 145 -15.63 -2.72 -12.27
N LEU A 146 -16.72 -2.02 -12.60
CA LEU A 146 -17.89 -1.96 -11.72
C LEU A 146 -18.53 -3.35 -11.68
N LEU A 147 -18.75 -3.88 -10.47
CA LEU A 147 -19.39 -5.17 -10.29
C LEU A 147 -20.81 -5.00 -9.78
N LYS A 148 -21.74 -5.66 -10.48
CA LYS A 148 -23.08 -5.92 -9.96
C LYS A 148 -23.17 -7.41 -9.70
N ILE A 149 -22.89 -7.82 -8.46
CA ILE A 149 -23.06 -9.21 -8.05
C ILE A 149 -24.41 -9.33 -7.37
N GLU A 150 -25.35 -9.98 -8.06
CA GLU A 150 -26.67 -10.33 -7.51
C GLU A 150 -26.54 -11.65 -6.76
N ASP A 151 -26.04 -11.59 -5.53
CA ASP A 151 -26.01 -12.73 -4.62
C ASP A 151 -26.71 -12.32 -3.31
N ASN A 152 -27.78 -13.02 -2.96
CA ASN A 152 -28.60 -12.75 -1.78
C ASN A 152 -27.82 -12.85 -0.45
N SER A 153 -26.60 -13.39 -0.48
CA SER A 153 -25.72 -13.57 0.69
C SER A 153 -24.49 -12.65 0.71
N SER A 154 -24.20 -11.92 -0.39
CA SER A 154 -23.03 -11.05 -0.47
C SER A 154 -23.39 -9.62 -0.09
N TYR A 155 -22.69 -9.05 0.89
CA TYR A 155 -23.07 -7.77 1.46
C TYR A 155 -22.24 -6.58 0.96
N TYR A 156 -20.96 -6.80 0.60
CA TYR A 156 -20.08 -5.73 0.13
C TYR A 156 -19.16 -6.20 -0.98
N ILE A 157 -19.43 -5.69 -2.18
CA ILE A 157 -18.55 -5.76 -3.35
C ILE A 157 -18.65 -4.40 -4.02
N THR A 158 -17.57 -3.63 -4.03
CA THR A 158 -17.58 -2.27 -4.59
C THR A 158 -17.07 -2.29 -6.03
N HIS A 159 -15.90 -2.89 -6.27
CA HIS A 159 -15.27 -2.95 -7.59
C HIS A 159 -14.41 -4.21 -7.73
N GLY A 160 -14.13 -4.61 -8.96
CA GLY A 160 -13.11 -5.60 -9.29
C GLY A 160 -11.97 -4.98 -10.09
N ILE A 161 -10.85 -5.68 -10.12
CA ILE A 161 -9.70 -5.38 -10.98
C ILE A 161 -9.67 -6.41 -12.10
N LYS A 162 -9.59 -5.95 -13.35
CA LYS A 162 -9.27 -6.83 -14.48
C LYS A 162 -7.75 -7.05 -14.56
N LEU A 163 -7.32 -8.30 -14.43
CA LEU A 163 -5.92 -8.71 -14.51
C LEU A 163 -5.44 -8.77 -15.96
N GLU A 164 -4.12 -8.90 -16.15
CA GLU A 164 -3.47 -8.95 -17.47
C GLU A 164 -3.90 -10.15 -18.32
N ASP A 165 -4.21 -11.28 -17.68
CA ASP A 165 -4.74 -12.47 -18.34
C ASP A 165 -6.23 -12.36 -18.70
N GLY A 166 -6.86 -11.24 -18.35
CA GLY A 166 -8.25 -10.92 -18.62
C GLY A 166 -9.22 -11.42 -17.55
N GLU A 167 -8.76 -12.16 -16.54
CA GLU A 167 -9.59 -12.56 -15.40
C GLU A 167 -9.96 -11.35 -14.54
N LEU A 168 -11.07 -11.48 -13.82
CA LEU A 168 -11.54 -10.48 -12.87
C LEU A 168 -11.24 -10.96 -11.45
N GLY A 169 -10.54 -10.12 -10.69
CA GLY A 169 -10.32 -10.27 -9.26
C GLY A 169 -11.15 -9.28 -8.45
N TYR A 170 -11.78 -9.70 -7.36
CA TYR A 170 -12.54 -8.81 -6.47
C TYR A 170 -12.57 -9.31 -5.03
N LEU A 171 -12.87 -8.40 -4.10
CA LEU A 171 -13.08 -8.73 -2.69
C LEU A 171 -14.56 -8.97 -2.42
N LYS A 172 -14.85 -9.94 -1.56
CA LYS A 172 -16.20 -10.31 -1.11
C LYS A 172 -16.21 -10.52 0.40
N LEU A 173 -17.29 -10.10 1.05
CA LEU A 173 -17.62 -10.43 2.44
C LEU A 173 -18.84 -11.36 2.48
N GLU A 174 -18.71 -12.48 3.20
CA GLU A 174 -19.82 -13.43 3.39
C GLU A 174 -20.78 -12.99 4.51
N ASN A 175 -20.26 -12.47 5.64
CA ASN A 175 -21.08 -12.18 6.83
C ASN A 175 -20.80 -10.81 7.47
N ASN A 176 -20.19 -9.89 6.71
CA ASN A 176 -19.77 -8.55 7.13
C ASN A 176 -18.66 -8.46 8.17
N THR A 177 -18.05 -9.56 8.59
CA THR A 177 -16.90 -9.49 9.51
C THR A 177 -15.57 -9.47 8.77
N ILE A 178 -14.53 -8.88 9.38
CA ILE A 178 -13.16 -8.89 8.85
C ILE A 178 -12.70 -10.30 8.50
N GLY A 179 -12.98 -11.27 9.37
CA GLY A 179 -12.60 -12.67 9.17
C GLY A 179 -13.27 -13.36 7.98
N SER A 180 -14.40 -12.83 7.50
CA SER A 180 -15.09 -13.36 6.32
C SER A 180 -14.60 -12.80 4.98
N LEU A 181 -13.55 -11.99 5.00
CA LEU A 181 -13.01 -11.40 3.78
C LEU A 181 -12.38 -12.48 2.89
N GLU A 182 -12.85 -12.50 1.64
CA GLU A 182 -12.36 -13.38 0.59
C GLU A 182 -11.91 -12.55 -0.61
N TYR A 183 -10.85 -13.01 -1.27
CA TYR A 183 -10.51 -12.59 -2.62
C TYR A 183 -10.98 -13.66 -3.61
N ILE A 184 -11.76 -13.23 -4.60
CA ILE A 184 -12.28 -14.10 -5.66
C ILE A 184 -11.57 -13.76 -6.95
N ARG A 185 -11.12 -14.78 -7.68
CA ARG A 185 -10.54 -14.64 -9.02
C ARG A 185 -10.98 -15.79 -9.91
N GLY A 186 -11.76 -15.47 -10.94
CA GLY A 186 -12.43 -16.50 -11.74
C GLY A 186 -13.25 -17.42 -10.83
N ASP A 187 -12.99 -18.72 -10.89
CA ASP A 187 -13.64 -19.74 -10.06
C ASP A 187 -12.92 -20.03 -8.74
N LYS A 188 -11.81 -19.33 -8.45
CA LYS A 188 -11.02 -19.55 -7.23
C LYS A 188 -11.43 -18.59 -6.11
N VAL A 189 -11.48 -19.14 -4.90
CA VAL A 189 -11.78 -18.43 -3.66
C VAL A 189 -10.56 -18.51 -2.75
N TYR A 190 -10.05 -17.34 -2.34
CA TYR A 190 -8.93 -17.22 -1.42
C TYR A 190 -9.43 -16.60 -0.10
N LYS A 191 -9.43 -17.39 0.97
CA LYS A 191 -9.72 -16.88 2.32
C LYS A 191 -8.53 -16.05 2.80
N ILE A 192 -8.78 -14.79 3.11
CA ILE A 192 -7.73 -13.82 3.43
C ILE A 192 -7.16 -14.04 4.83
N PHE A 193 -8.05 -14.17 5.82
CA PHE A 193 -7.70 -14.45 7.20
C PHE A 193 -7.99 -15.91 7.49
N GLN A 194 -6.94 -16.72 7.57
CA GLN A 194 -7.02 -18.13 7.95
C GLN A 194 -6.40 -18.30 9.35
N GLU A 195 -7.04 -19.11 10.19
CA GLU A 195 -6.51 -19.52 11.51
C GLU A 195 -5.27 -20.42 11.38
#